data_AF-A0A1B6EX23-F1
#
_entry.id   AF-A0A1B6EX23-F1
#
_cell.length_a   1.000
_cell.length_b   1.000
_cell.length_c   1.000
_cell.angle_alpha   90.00
_cell.angle_beta   90.00
_cell.angle_gamma   90.00
#
_symmetry.space_group_name_H-M   'P 1'
#
loop_
_entity.id
_entity.type
_entity.pdbx_description
1 polymer ?
#
loop_
_entity_poly.entity_id
_entity_poly.type
_entity_poly.pdbx_seq_one_letter_code
_entity_poly.pdbx_strand_id
1 'polypeptide(L)'
;MKAFLFIYELTIEKHVGIVIDGGFLLLCVPWQSEVTYSETVNNYCSYVINTYGYNSTIVFDGYPSEPTTKGEEQSRRSGKNSSCSIEFDMNTVCVTKKEPFLANKTNKRKLIANLSEELNSRGICSVTAEVDADLDIVTLWN
;
A
#
# COMPACT_ATOMS: atom_id res chain seq x y z
N MET A 1 -26.61 -16.75 12.15
CA MET A 1 -25.47 -15.95 11.64
C MET A 1 -24.58 -16.90 10.85
N LYS A 2 -24.77 -16.96 9.53
CA LYS A 2 -23.96 -17.79 8.61
C LYS A 2 -23.24 -16.81 7.69
N ALA A 3 -21.91 -16.85 7.68
CA ALA A 3 -21.10 -16.14 6.71
C ALA A 3 -21.45 -16.69 5.32
N PHE A 4 -22.00 -15.84 4.45
CA PHE A 4 -22.31 -16.19 3.08
C PHE A 4 -21.09 -15.87 2.22
N LEU A 5 -20.36 -16.93 1.85
CA LEU A 5 -19.41 -16.93 0.75
C LEU A 5 -20.22 -17.17 -0.52
N PHE A 6 -20.30 -16.19 -1.42
CA PHE A 6 -20.90 -16.39 -2.75
C PHE A 6 -19.78 -16.53 -3.77
N ILE A 7 -19.60 -17.74 -4.32
CA ILE A 7 -18.77 -18.00 -5.49
C ILE A 7 -19.75 -18.17 -6.66
N TYR A 8 -19.67 -17.29 -7.66
CA TYR A 8 -20.35 -17.48 -8.95
C TYR A 8 -19.27 -17.65 -10.02
N GLU A 9 -19.36 -18.73 -10.81
CA GLU A 9 -18.57 -18.89 -12.03
C GLU A 9 -19.14 -17.97 -13.11
N LEU A 10 -18.34 -17.01 -13.56
CA LEU A 10 -18.54 -16.34 -14.85
C LEU A 10 -17.18 -16.17 -15.53
N THR A 11 -17.05 -16.77 -16.70
CA THR A 11 -15.85 -16.73 -17.52
C THR A 11 -15.76 -15.38 -18.24
N ILE A 12 -14.92 -14.49 -17.73
CA ILE A 12 -14.26 -13.41 -18.48
C ILE A 12 -12.80 -13.86 -18.67
N GLU A 13 -12.18 -13.55 -19.82
CA GLU A 13 -10.81 -13.97 -20.14
C GLU A 13 -9.83 -13.65 -18.99
N LYS A 14 -9.30 -14.72 -18.42
CA LYS A 14 -8.77 -14.85 -17.05
C LYS A 14 -7.48 -14.05 -16.82
N HIS A 15 -7.55 -12.98 -16.03
CA HIS A 15 -6.45 -12.61 -15.14
C HIS A 15 -6.82 -13.06 -13.71
N VAL A 16 -6.46 -14.30 -13.33
CA VAL A 16 -6.76 -14.89 -12.01
C VAL A 16 -5.76 -14.36 -10.98
N GLY A 17 -5.78 -13.05 -10.72
CA GLY A 17 -4.89 -12.41 -9.75
C GLY A 17 -5.61 -11.95 -8.48
N ILE A 18 -4.89 -11.90 -7.35
CA ILE A 18 -5.40 -11.33 -6.10
C ILE A 18 -5.15 -9.83 -6.13
N VAL A 19 -6.20 -9.02 -6.04
CA VAL A 19 -6.06 -7.56 -5.89
C VAL A 19 -5.99 -7.22 -4.39
N ILE A 20 -4.97 -6.46 -3.99
CA ILE A 20 -4.67 -6.09 -2.61
C ILE A 20 -4.74 -4.58 -2.46
N ASP A 21 -5.56 -4.11 -1.52
CA ASP A 21 -5.56 -2.72 -1.09
C ASP A 21 -4.22 -2.36 -0.42
N GLY A 22 -3.53 -1.36 -0.97
CA GLY A 22 -2.25 -0.88 -0.50
C GLY A 22 -2.31 -0.21 0.87
N GLY A 23 -3.42 0.43 1.23
CA GLY A 23 -3.70 0.91 2.58
C GLY A 23 -3.82 -0.23 3.59
N PHE A 24 -4.50 -1.32 3.23
CA PHE A 24 -4.53 -2.55 4.03
C PHE A 24 -3.12 -3.14 4.20
N LEU A 25 -2.36 -3.27 3.10
CA LEU A 25 -0.99 -3.78 3.14
C LEU A 25 -0.11 -2.94 4.08
N LEU A 26 -0.16 -1.61 3.95
CA LEU A 26 0.55 -0.68 4.82
C LEU A 26 0.13 -0.81 6.28
N LEU A 27 -1.09 -1.24 6.59
CA LEU A 27 -1.55 -1.42 7.97
C LEU A 27 -1.11 -2.77 8.56
N CYS A 28 -1.19 -3.86 7.78
CA CYS A 28 -1.08 -5.22 8.31
C CYS A 28 0.36 -5.73 8.51
N VAL A 29 1.33 -5.28 7.70
CA VAL A 29 2.71 -5.76 7.81
C VAL A 29 3.39 -5.22 9.06
N PRO A 30 3.97 -6.06 9.94
CA PRO A 30 4.68 -5.58 11.13
C PRO A 30 5.81 -4.60 10.80
N TRP A 31 5.90 -3.52 11.58
CA TRP A 31 6.97 -2.53 11.43
C TRP A 31 8.10 -2.84 12.41
N GLN A 32 9.28 -3.05 11.88
CA GLN A 32 10.49 -3.28 12.68
C GLN A 32 11.21 -1.96 12.89
N SER A 33 11.61 -1.68 14.13
CA SER A 33 12.51 -0.59 14.45
C SER A 33 13.97 -1.02 14.24
N GLU A 34 14.85 -0.06 14.00
CA GLU A 34 16.30 -0.28 13.90
C GLU A 34 16.74 -1.14 12.70
N VAL A 35 15.88 -1.25 11.69
CA VAL A 35 16.20 -1.83 10.37
C VAL A 35 16.22 -0.73 9.31
N THR A 36 16.89 -0.96 8.20
CA THR A 36 16.92 -0.03 7.07
C THR A 36 15.56 0.09 6.38
N TYR A 37 15.33 1.17 5.63
CA TYR A 37 14.15 1.26 4.77
C TYR A 37 14.13 0.19 3.67
N SER A 38 15.29 -0.24 3.17
CA SER A 38 15.39 -1.40 2.26
C SER A 38 14.83 -2.66 2.92
N GLU A 39 15.27 -2.99 4.14
CA GLU A 39 14.73 -4.14 4.89
C GLU A 39 13.23 -4.00 5.16
N THR A 40 12.77 -2.78 5.49
CA THR A 40 11.35 -2.50 5.66
C THR A 40 10.55 -2.78 4.40
N VAL A 41 10.98 -2.27 3.24
CA VAL A 41 10.35 -2.52 1.93
C VAL A 41 10.40 -4.01 1.57
N ASN A 42 11.53 -4.68 1.83
CA ASN A 42 11.69 -6.11 1.62
C ASN A 42 10.71 -6.94 2.45
N ASN A 43 10.42 -6.51 3.68
CA ASN A 43 9.43 -7.16 4.54
C ASN A 43 8.02 -7.07 3.95
N TYR A 44 7.63 -5.92 3.38
CA TYR A 44 6.35 -5.79 2.66
C TYR A 44 6.29 -6.70 1.44
N CYS A 45 7.34 -6.71 0.60
CA CYS A 45 7.39 -7.57 -0.58
C CYS A 45 7.32 -9.05 -0.20
N SER A 46 8.07 -9.45 0.83
CA SER A 46 8.09 -10.83 1.33
C SER A 46 6.73 -11.22 1.90
N TYR A 47 6.06 -10.33 2.62
CA TYR A 47 4.71 -10.56 3.10
C TYR A 47 3.73 -10.82 1.95
N VAL A 48 3.78 -10.00 0.89
CA VAL A 48 2.95 -10.20 -0.29
C VAL A 48 3.21 -11.55 -0.94
N ILE A 49 4.47 -11.86 -1.24
CA ILE A 49 4.87 -13.11 -1.91
C ILE A 49 4.45 -14.32 -1.08
N ASN A 50 4.73 -14.31 0.22
CA ASN A 50 4.47 -15.45 1.09
C ASN A 50 2.98 -15.67 1.38
N THR A 51 2.17 -14.60 1.32
CA THR A 51 0.75 -14.66 1.69
C THR A 51 -0.17 -14.82 0.46
N TYR A 52 0.16 -14.15 -0.64
CA TYR A 52 -0.71 -14.03 -1.82
C TYR A 52 -0.05 -14.54 -3.12
N GLY A 53 1.27 -14.72 -3.13
CA GLY A 53 2.03 -15.19 -4.28
C GLY A 53 2.31 -14.10 -5.32
N TYR A 54 3.04 -14.45 -6.37
CA TYR A 54 3.48 -13.52 -7.41
C TYR A 54 2.35 -13.00 -8.31
N ASN A 55 1.23 -13.70 -8.39
CA ASN A 55 0.09 -13.29 -9.21
C ASN A 55 -0.84 -12.29 -8.49
N SER A 56 -0.31 -11.49 -7.58
CA SER A 56 -1.05 -10.44 -6.88
C SER A 56 -0.81 -9.08 -7.53
N THR A 57 -1.84 -8.22 -7.49
CA THR A 57 -1.75 -6.82 -7.88
C THR A 57 -2.00 -5.95 -6.65
N ILE A 58 -1.10 -5.03 -6.33
CA ILE A 58 -1.25 -4.10 -5.21
C ILE A 58 -1.74 -2.76 -5.75
N VAL A 59 -2.82 -2.22 -5.19
CA VAL A 59 -3.37 -0.92 -5.58
C VAL A 59 -3.18 0.07 -4.44
N PHE A 60 -2.29 1.04 -4.62
CA PHE A 60 -2.07 2.11 -3.66
C PHE A 60 -2.98 3.31 -3.94
N ASP A 61 -3.40 4.00 -2.89
CA ASP A 61 -4.12 5.28 -3.00
C ASP A 61 -3.32 6.32 -3.79
N GLY A 62 -4.06 7.12 -4.55
CA GLY A 62 -3.55 8.32 -5.19
C GLY A 62 -3.28 9.45 -4.20
N TYR A 63 -2.29 10.27 -4.54
CA TYR A 63 -1.99 11.51 -3.82
C TYR A 63 -1.98 12.68 -4.83
N PRO A 64 -3.17 13.09 -5.32
CA PRO A 64 -3.27 14.19 -6.27
C PRO A 64 -2.71 15.49 -5.66
N SER A 65 -2.11 16.33 -6.52
CA SER A 65 -1.61 17.64 -6.13
C SER A 65 -2.74 18.61 -5.78
N GLU A 66 -3.90 18.42 -6.41
CA GLU A 66 -5.09 19.23 -6.18
C GLU A 66 -5.83 18.80 -4.89
N PRO A 67 -6.39 19.74 -4.13
CA PRO A 67 -7.23 19.43 -2.98
C PRO A 67 -8.43 18.58 -3.42
N THR A 68 -8.58 17.42 -2.79
CA THR A 68 -9.76 16.56 -2.93
C THR A 68 -10.43 16.40 -1.58
N THR A 69 -11.74 16.14 -1.58
CA THR A 69 -12.49 15.83 -0.35
C THR A 69 -11.86 14.64 0.40
N LYS A 70 -11.31 13.66 -0.32
CA LYS A 70 -10.54 12.55 0.27
C LYS A 70 -9.21 13.00 0.86
N GLY A 71 -8.49 13.89 0.17
CA GLY A 71 -7.24 14.47 0.66
C GLY A 71 -7.41 15.26 1.95
N GLU A 72 -8.52 15.97 2.10
CA GLU A 72 -8.90 16.67 3.34
C GLU A 72 -9.22 15.69 4.48
N GLU A 73 -10.00 14.66 4.21
CA GLU A 73 -10.32 13.61 5.18
C GLU A 73 -9.06 12.84 5.63
N GLN A 74 -8.16 12.52 4.70
CA GLN A 74 -6.85 11.94 5.04
C GLN A 74 -6.01 12.91 5.90
N SER A 75 -6.01 14.21 5.58
CA SER A 75 -5.32 15.23 6.37
C SER A 75 -5.84 15.29 7.80
N ARG A 76 -7.17 15.26 7.95
CA ARG A 76 -7.85 15.24 9.25
C ARG A 76 -7.47 14.01 10.08
N ARG A 77 -7.37 12.83 9.47
CA ARG A 77 -6.92 11.59 10.14
C ARG A 77 -5.45 11.65 10.55
N SER A 78 -4.60 12.28 9.74
CA SER A 78 -3.17 12.44 10.00
C SER A 78 -2.83 13.47 11.09
N GLY A 79 -3.67 14.49 11.27
CA GLY A 79 -3.32 15.76 11.94
C GLY A 79 -3.06 15.77 13.45
N LYS A 80 -3.05 14.62 14.14
CA LYS A 80 -2.78 14.59 15.60
C LYS A 80 -1.51 13.84 16.02
N ASN A 81 -1.03 12.90 15.21
CA ASN A 81 0.09 12.02 15.58
C ASN A 81 1.15 11.86 14.47
N SER A 82 1.20 12.73 13.47
CA SER A 82 2.18 12.59 12.37
C SER A 82 3.60 12.97 12.80
N SER A 83 4.59 12.23 12.30
CA SER A 83 6.01 12.63 12.41
C SER A 83 6.30 13.87 11.55
N CYS A 84 7.51 14.43 11.73
CA CYS A 84 8.07 15.35 10.74
C CYS A 84 8.29 14.62 9.39
N SER A 85 8.46 15.40 8.32
CA SER A 85 8.93 14.86 7.05
C SER A 85 10.36 14.34 7.26
N ILE A 86 10.60 13.09 6.86
CA ILE A 86 11.88 12.43 7.01
C ILE A 86 12.53 12.36 5.64
N GLU A 87 13.78 12.82 5.57
CA GLU A 87 14.63 12.55 4.43
C GLU A 87 15.33 11.22 4.68
N PHE A 88 15.13 10.26 3.78
CA PHE A 88 15.70 8.93 3.91
C PHE A 88 15.99 8.36 2.53
N ASP A 89 17.03 7.53 2.47
CA ASP A 89 17.30 6.61 1.38
C ASP A 89 17.07 5.16 1.84
N MET A 90 17.28 4.20 0.94
CA MET A 90 17.10 2.78 1.24
C MET A 90 18.08 2.23 2.29
N ASN A 91 19.22 2.90 2.54
CA ASN A 91 20.22 2.50 3.53
C ASN A 91 20.00 3.16 4.89
N THR A 92 19.12 4.16 4.96
CA THR A 92 18.82 4.90 6.18
C THR A 92 18.10 3.97 7.17
N VAL A 93 18.54 3.98 8.43
CA VAL A 93 17.92 3.19 9.50
C VAL A 93 16.60 3.84 9.93
N CYS A 94 15.53 3.04 9.93
CA CYS A 94 14.22 3.44 10.39
C CYS A 94 14.17 3.44 11.92
N VAL A 95 14.19 4.65 12.50
CA VAL A 95 14.06 4.86 13.96
C VAL A 95 12.67 5.32 14.37
N THR A 96 11.74 5.44 13.42
CA THR A 96 10.40 5.95 13.68
C THR A 96 9.40 4.84 13.90
N LYS A 97 8.36 5.15 14.69
CA LYS A 97 7.19 4.29 14.82
C LYS A 97 6.36 4.34 13.53
N LYS A 98 5.69 3.22 13.22
CA LYS A 98 4.89 3.03 12.02
C LYS A 98 3.81 4.09 11.85
N GLU A 99 2.97 4.26 12.87
CA GLU A 99 1.76 5.08 12.76
C GLU A 99 2.10 6.56 12.55
N PRO A 100 3.04 7.17 13.31
CA PRO A 100 3.48 8.54 13.03
C PRO A 100 4.12 8.72 11.65
N PHE A 101 4.91 7.74 11.21
CA PHE A 101 5.55 7.76 9.89
C PHE A 101 4.50 7.75 8.77
N LEU A 102 3.57 6.78 8.81
CA LEU A 102 2.52 6.64 7.79
C LEU A 102 1.47 7.75 7.86
N ALA A 103 1.27 8.39 9.00
CA ALA A 103 0.41 9.56 9.12
C ALA A 103 0.97 10.78 8.38
N ASN A 104 2.30 10.88 8.21
CA ASN A 104 2.89 11.94 7.40
C ASN A 104 2.77 11.61 5.90
N LYS A 105 2.01 12.42 5.15
CA LYS A 105 1.74 12.20 3.72
C LYS A 105 3.01 12.12 2.87
N THR A 106 4.03 12.95 3.15
CA THR A 106 5.29 12.95 2.41
C THR A 106 6.06 11.66 2.63
N ASN A 107 6.15 11.21 3.88
CA ASN A 107 6.82 9.97 4.24
C ASN A 107 6.12 8.75 3.64
N LYS A 108 4.79 8.70 3.79
CA LYS A 108 3.96 7.62 3.22
C LYS A 108 4.10 7.55 1.71
N ARG A 109 4.05 8.68 1.00
CA ARG A 109 4.23 8.73 -0.46
C ARG A 109 5.61 8.24 -0.88
N LYS A 110 6.67 8.67 -0.19
CA LYS A 110 8.04 8.18 -0.46
C LYS A 110 8.14 6.67 -0.25
N LEU A 111 7.58 6.13 0.84
CA LEU A 111 7.58 4.69 1.09
C LEU A 111 6.81 3.92 0.00
N ILE A 112 5.62 4.38 -0.37
CA ILE A 112 4.81 3.75 -1.43
C ILE A 112 5.57 3.73 -2.77
N ALA A 113 6.23 4.82 -3.14
CA ALA A 113 7.00 4.87 -4.38
C ALA A 113 8.11 3.81 -4.40
N ASN A 114 8.92 3.76 -3.34
CA ASN A 114 9.99 2.77 -3.17
C ASN A 114 9.46 1.33 -3.13
N LEU A 115 8.34 1.10 -2.43
CA LEU A 115 7.71 -0.21 -2.35
C LEU A 115 7.12 -0.66 -3.71
N SER A 116 6.49 0.26 -4.43
CA SER A 116 5.95 0.00 -5.77
C SER A 116 7.06 -0.36 -6.75
N GLU A 117 8.19 0.36 -6.72
CA GLU A 117 9.36 0.04 -7.54
C GLU A 117 9.91 -1.37 -7.21
N GLU A 118 10.02 -1.71 -5.94
CA GLU A 118 10.54 -3.02 -5.51
C GLU A 118 9.57 -4.18 -5.80
N LEU A 119 8.25 -3.96 -5.70
CA LEU A 119 7.26 -4.96 -6.11
C LEU A 119 7.37 -5.25 -7.61
N ASN A 120 7.42 -4.19 -8.43
CA ASN A 120 7.54 -4.33 -9.88
C ASN A 120 8.87 -4.98 -10.30
N SER A 121 9.98 -4.64 -9.63
CA SER A 121 11.29 -5.25 -9.91
C SER A 121 11.31 -6.77 -9.63
N ARG A 122 10.42 -7.24 -8.74
CA ARG A 122 10.20 -8.65 -8.40
C ARG A 122 9.13 -9.34 -9.24
N GLY A 123 8.57 -8.65 -10.23
CA GLY A 123 7.53 -9.17 -11.11
C GLY A 123 6.13 -9.19 -10.50
N ILE A 124 5.88 -8.41 -9.44
CA ILE A 124 4.57 -8.24 -8.82
C ILE A 124 3.98 -6.92 -9.28
N CYS A 125 2.77 -6.94 -9.81
CA CYS A 125 2.13 -5.73 -10.32
C CYS A 125 1.78 -4.78 -9.17
N SER A 126 2.22 -3.53 -9.24
CA SER A 126 1.70 -2.45 -8.39
C SER A 126 1.19 -1.28 -9.20
N VAL A 127 0.01 -0.80 -8.82
CA VAL A 127 -0.70 0.32 -9.44
C VAL A 127 -0.92 1.40 -8.39
N THR A 128 -0.85 2.66 -8.80
CA THR A 128 -1.23 3.79 -7.97
C THR A 128 -2.48 4.41 -8.58
N ALA A 129 -3.54 4.54 -7.77
CA ALA A 129 -4.78 5.16 -8.18
C ALA A 129 -4.61 6.66 -8.42
N GLU A 130 -5.53 7.26 -9.17
CA GLU A 130 -5.54 8.72 -9.35
C GLU A 130 -5.95 9.44 -8.05
N VAL A 131 -6.95 8.90 -7.35
CA VAL A 131 -7.52 9.50 -6.13
C VAL A 131 -7.79 8.44 -5.06
N ASP A 132 -8.58 7.42 -5.40
CA ASP A 132 -9.05 6.42 -4.46
C ASP A 132 -8.81 5.00 -5.00
N ALA A 133 -8.01 4.20 -4.28
CA ALA A 133 -7.81 2.79 -4.62
C ALA A 133 -9.12 1.99 -4.63
N ASP A 134 -10.13 2.38 -3.84
CA ASP A 134 -11.41 1.68 -3.74
C ASP A 134 -12.12 1.63 -5.11
N LEU A 135 -12.03 2.69 -5.90
CA LEU A 135 -12.64 2.74 -7.23
C LEU A 135 -11.93 1.81 -8.21
N ASP A 136 -10.59 1.84 -8.22
CA ASP A 136 -9.77 1.06 -9.13
C ASP A 136 -9.82 -0.45 -8.79
N ILE A 137 -9.95 -0.79 -7.50
CA ILE A 137 -10.18 -2.18 -7.06
C ILE A 137 -11.50 -2.71 -7.63
N VAL A 138 -12.56 -1.91 -7.61
CA VAL A 138 -13.87 -2.29 -8.18
C VAL A 138 -13.77 -2.45 -9.70
N THR A 139 -13.02 -1.59 -10.40
CA THR A 139 -12.84 -1.68 -11.85
C THR A 139 -11.95 -2.85 -12.26
N LEU A 140 -10.89 -3.17 -11.51
CA LEU A 140 -10.05 -4.35 -11.76
C LEU A 140 -10.77 -5.67 -11.49
N TRP A 141 -11.93 -5.62 -10.83
CA TRP A 141 -12.75 -6.77 -10.47
C TRP A 141 -13.95 -7.01 -11.40
N ASN A 142 -14.33 -6.02 -12.23
CA ASN A 142 -15.42 -6.11 -13.22
C ASN A 142 -14.89 -6.42 -14.63
#